data_AF-A0A370LLV9-F1
#
_entry.id   AF-A0A370LLV9-F1
#
_cell.length_a   1.000
_cell.length_b   1.000
_cell.length_c   1.000
_cell.angle_alpha   90.00
_cell.angle_beta   90.00
_cell.angle_gamma   90.00
#
_symmetry.space_group_name_H-M   'P 1'
#
loop_
_entity.id
_entity.type
_entity.pdbx_description
1 polymer ?
#
loop_
_entity_poly.entity_id
_entity_poly.type
_entity_poly.pdbx_seq_one_letter_code
_entity_poly.pdbx_strand_id
1 'polypeptide(L)'
;MDDFFETIGEFSYLGILFLLIALNTAPLLMPPTWIVLSSFYLLDPNLDPIILALIGATGATIGRFILKQITGMFRRFVGKDQKSNLDAIGDYLNKKRYGYTIASFLFAATPLPSNMLFVAYGLMRAKSIGLYIGFWCGRAISYYIMILFSNIALTPFLQMFEERYIGILLADAVGVGVVILFASINWQILITQRKLKFVRPKLWRF
;
A
#
# COMPACT_ATOMS: atom_id res chain seq x y z
N MET A 1 -19.26 -15.84 -7.91
CA MET A 1 -18.68 -14.56 -7.39
C MET A 1 -19.22 -13.39 -8.19
N ASP A 2 -19.78 -13.64 -9.38
CA ASP A 2 -20.22 -12.61 -10.34
C ASP A 2 -21.35 -11.73 -9.79
N ASP A 3 -22.38 -12.31 -9.15
CA ASP A 3 -23.51 -11.58 -8.55
C ASP A 3 -23.10 -10.43 -7.59
N PHE A 4 -22.05 -10.62 -6.79
CA PHE A 4 -21.60 -9.61 -5.83
C PHE A 4 -20.94 -8.41 -6.52
N PHE A 5 -20.12 -8.68 -7.54
CA PHE A 5 -19.48 -7.63 -8.33
C PHE A 5 -20.48 -6.93 -9.25
N GLU A 6 -21.48 -7.65 -9.77
CA GLU A 6 -22.57 -7.12 -10.59
C GLU A 6 -23.47 -6.17 -9.78
N THR A 7 -23.88 -6.58 -8.57
CA THR A 7 -24.66 -5.73 -7.65
C THR A 7 -23.89 -4.47 -7.26
N ILE A 8 -22.56 -4.53 -7.06
CA ILE A 8 -21.74 -3.36 -6.79
C ILE A 8 -21.55 -2.49 -8.06
N GLY A 9 -21.50 -3.12 -9.23
CA GLY A 9 -21.44 -2.46 -10.53
C GLY A 9 -22.69 -1.63 -10.85
N GLU A 10 -23.87 -2.06 -10.40
CA GLU A 10 -25.11 -1.27 -10.52
C GLU A 10 -25.05 0.08 -9.78
N PHE A 11 -24.24 0.20 -8.72
CA PHE A 11 -23.97 1.47 -8.02
C PHE A 11 -22.86 2.31 -8.67
N SER A 12 -22.41 1.94 -9.87
CA SER A 12 -21.34 2.61 -10.64
C SER A 12 -20.10 2.85 -9.76
N TYR A 13 -19.65 4.09 -9.63
CA TYR A 13 -18.48 4.41 -8.83
C TYR A 13 -18.69 4.44 -7.31
N LEU A 14 -19.92 4.61 -6.84
CA LEU A 14 -20.21 4.71 -5.40
C LEU A 14 -20.07 3.35 -4.70
N GLY A 15 -20.48 2.26 -5.36
CA GLY A 15 -20.28 0.91 -4.85
C GLY A 15 -18.80 0.59 -4.65
N ILE A 16 -17.98 0.94 -5.66
CA ILE A 16 -16.53 0.77 -5.63
C ILE A 16 -15.89 1.56 -4.48
N LEU A 17 -16.38 2.79 -4.23
CA LEU A 17 -15.91 3.61 -3.11
C LEU A 17 -16.13 2.90 -1.76
N PHE A 18 -17.37 2.45 -1.49
CA PHE A 18 -17.69 1.79 -0.22
C PHE A 18 -16.92 0.48 -0.02
N LEU A 19 -16.77 -0.30 -1.08
CA LEU A 19 -15.96 -1.52 -1.05
C LEU A 19 -14.51 -1.20 -0.69
N LEU A 20 -13.89 -0.19 -1.32
CA LEU A 20 -12.51 0.18 -1.03
C LEU A 20 -12.34 0.74 0.39
N ILE A 21 -13.34 1.43 0.93
CA ILE A 21 -13.36 1.86 2.34
C ILE A 21 -13.31 0.62 3.24
N ALA A 22 -14.18 -0.36 3.02
CA ALA A 22 -14.23 -1.59 3.81
C ALA A 22 -12.89 -2.34 3.76
N LEU A 23 -12.35 -2.56 2.56
CA LEU A 23 -11.08 -3.26 2.36
C LEU A 23 -9.89 -2.54 3.00
N ASN A 24 -9.83 -1.21 2.95
CA ASN A 24 -8.72 -0.46 3.56
C ASN A 24 -8.88 -0.19 5.06
N THR A 25 -10.09 -0.40 5.60
CA THR A 25 -10.37 -0.35 7.04
C THR A 25 -9.90 -1.63 7.74
N ALA A 26 -10.00 -2.77 7.07
CA ALA A 26 -9.55 -4.05 7.61
C ALA A 26 -8.02 -4.03 7.84
N PRO A 27 -7.55 -4.41 9.04
CA PRO A 27 -6.13 -4.32 9.38
C PRO A 27 -5.27 -5.32 8.59
N LEU A 28 -5.80 -6.50 8.26
CA LEU A 28 -5.06 -7.63 7.70
C LEU A 28 -5.89 -8.44 6.69
N LEU A 29 -5.19 -9.13 5.77
CA LEU A 29 -5.70 -10.16 4.85
C LEU A 29 -6.74 -9.73 3.80
N MET A 30 -6.69 -8.48 3.35
CA MET A 30 -7.51 -8.05 2.21
C MET A 30 -6.74 -8.17 0.90
N PRO A 31 -7.42 -8.51 -0.22
CA PRO A 31 -6.79 -8.48 -1.53
C PRO A 31 -6.23 -7.08 -1.81
N PRO A 32 -5.09 -6.98 -2.50
CA PRO A 32 -4.58 -5.70 -2.95
C PRO A 32 -5.67 -4.91 -3.71
N THR A 33 -5.98 -3.73 -3.23
CA THR A 33 -7.12 -2.93 -3.72
C THR A 33 -6.96 -2.43 -5.16
N TRP A 34 -5.73 -2.43 -5.70
CA TRP A 34 -5.50 -2.17 -7.12
C TRP A 34 -6.06 -3.29 -8.00
N ILE A 35 -6.07 -4.55 -7.52
CA ILE A 35 -6.66 -5.68 -8.24
C ILE A 35 -8.16 -5.46 -8.36
N VAL A 36 -8.80 -5.10 -7.25
CA VAL A 36 -10.25 -4.81 -7.21
C VAL A 36 -10.61 -3.72 -8.23
N LEU A 37 -9.88 -2.59 -8.24
CA LEU A 37 -10.11 -1.52 -9.21
C LEU A 37 -9.87 -1.98 -10.65
N SER A 38 -8.81 -2.75 -10.89
CA SER A 38 -8.47 -3.24 -12.22
C SER A 38 -9.51 -4.25 -12.72
N SER A 39 -10.06 -5.09 -11.84
CA SER A 39 -11.17 -6.00 -12.16
C SER A 39 -12.43 -5.25 -12.57
N PHE A 40 -12.83 -4.19 -11.83
CA PHE A 40 -13.97 -3.36 -12.22
C PHE A 40 -13.76 -2.70 -13.59
N TYR A 41 -12.54 -2.20 -13.86
CA TYR A 41 -12.21 -1.62 -15.16
C TYR A 41 -12.26 -2.63 -16.31
N LEU A 42 -11.85 -3.89 -16.08
CA LEU A 42 -11.92 -4.94 -17.10
C LEU A 42 -13.37 -5.41 -17.35
N LEU A 43 -14.22 -5.43 -16.31
CA LEU A 43 -15.63 -5.82 -16.42
C LEU A 43 -16.47 -4.74 -17.12
N ASP A 44 -16.18 -3.46 -16.86
CA ASP A 44 -16.82 -2.33 -17.53
C ASP A 44 -15.76 -1.32 -18.04
N PRO A 45 -15.30 -1.48 -19.29
CA PRO A 45 -14.33 -0.56 -19.90
C PRO A 45 -14.86 0.87 -20.13
N ASN A 46 -16.16 1.13 -19.90
CA ASN A 46 -16.71 2.49 -19.96
C ASN A 46 -16.34 3.32 -18.72
N LEU A 47 -15.86 2.69 -17.65
CA LEU A 47 -15.34 3.40 -16.49
C LEU A 47 -14.07 4.18 -16.86
N ASP A 48 -14.05 5.47 -16.54
CA ASP A 48 -12.88 6.30 -16.76
C ASP A 48 -11.78 5.92 -15.75
N PRO A 49 -10.57 5.56 -16.22
CA PRO A 49 -9.50 5.07 -15.35
C PRO A 49 -8.98 6.15 -14.37
N ILE A 50 -9.06 7.44 -14.74
CA ILE A 50 -8.68 8.55 -13.86
C ILE A 50 -9.72 8.68 -12.75
N ILE A 51 -11.02 8.71 -13.09
CA ILE A 51 -12.10 8.81 -12.11
C ILE A 51 -12.05 7.62 -11.15
N LEU A 52 -11.86 6.41 -11.70
CA LEU A 52 -11.75 5.18 -10.91
C LEU A 52 -10.56 5.21 -9.95
N ALA A 53 -9.39 5.69 -10.40
CA ALA A 53 -8.22 5.86 -9.55
C ALA A 53 -8.44 6.88 -8.42
N LEU A 54 -9.09 8.01 -8.70
CA LEU A 54 -9.39 9.04 -7.70
C LEU A 54 -10.38 8.54 -6.65
N ILE A 55 -11.40 7.80 -7.08
CA ILE A 55 -12.41 7.21 -6.19
C ILE A 55 -11.79 6.11 -5.35
N GLY A 56 -10.96 5.27 -5.97
CA GLY A 56 -10.17 4.28 -5.26
C GLY A 56 -9.24 4.90 -4.21
N ALA A 57 -8.51 5.96 -4.57
CA ALA A 57 -7.61 6.66 -3.66
C ALA A 57 -8.37 7.30 -2.49
N THR A 58 -9.55 7.85 -2.75
CA THR A 58 -10.44 8.44 -1.75
C THR A 58 -10.95 7.37 -0.79
N GLY A 59 -11.50 6.26 -1.30
CA GLY A 59 -11.99 5.15 -0.48
C GLY A 59 -10.87 4.52 0.35
N ALA A 60 -9.69 4.36 -0.24
CA ALA A 60 -8.51 3.88 0.48
C ALA A 60 -8.12 4.84 1.62
N THR A 61 -8.09 6.14 1.36
CA THR A 61 -7.71 7.16 2.36
C THR A 61 -8.69 7.22 3.52
N ILE A 62 -10.00 7.11 3.24
CA ILE A 62 -11.04 7.04 4.27
C ILE A 62 -10.88 5.76 5.10
N GLY A 63 -10.67 4.61 4.45
CA GLY A 63 -10.39 3.37 5.17
C GLY A 63 -9.15 3.46 6.07
N ARG A 64 -8.08 4.12 5.59
CA ARG A 64 -6.88 4.41 6.40
C ARG A 64 -7.13 5.34 7.56
N PHE A 65 -7.98 6.33 7.39
CA PHE A 65 -8.43 7.18 8.48
C PHE A 65 -9.10 6.34 9.57
N ILE A 66 -10.05 5.48 9.20
CA ILE A 66 -10.76 4.62 10.15
C ILE A 66 -9.78 3.65 10.84
N LEU A 67 -8.93 2.97 10.09
CA LEU A 67 -7.92 2.04 10.63
C LEU A 67 -7.00 2.72 11.66
N LYS A 68 -6.53 3.94 11.36
CA LYS A 68 -5.72 4.73 12.28
C LYS A 68 -6.48 5.08 13.56
N GLN A 69 -7.77 5.42 13.47
CA GLN A 69 -8.58 5.69 14.67
C GLN A 69 -8.76 4.43 15.52
N ILE A 70 -9.10 3.31 14.89
CA ILE A 70 -9.26 2.02 15.56
C ILE A 70 -7.97 1.65 16.30
N THR A 71 -6.84 1.65 15.60
CA THR A 71 -5.53 1.30 16.18
C THR A 71 -5.09 2.29 17.26
N GLY A 72 -5.42 3.57 17.13
CA GLY A 72 -5.20 4.57 18.18
C GLY A 72 -5.89 4.25 19.52
N MET A 73 -7.07 3.61 19.48
CA MET A 73 -7.75 3.12 20.70
C MET A 73 -6.96 2.01 21.40
N PHE A 74 -6.25 1.18 20.64
CA PHE A 74 -5.42 0.10 21.18
C PHE A 74 -4.09 0.55 21.78
N ARG A 75 -3.69 1.83 21.61
CA ARG A 75 -2.47 2.38 22.24
C ARG A 75 -2.43 2.11 23.73
N ARG A 76 -3.57 2.09 24.44
CA ARG A 76 -3.61 1.81 25.88
C ARG A 76 -2.96 0.47 26.27
N PHE A 77 -3.07 -0.53 25.40
CA PHE A 77 -2.52 -1.88 25.60
C PHE A 77 -1.04 -2.03 25.23
N VAL A 78 -0.43 -1.01 24.61
CA VAL A 78 0.98 -1.04 24.23
C VAL A 78 1.87 -0.78 25.46
N GLY A 79 2.97 -1.53 25.59
CA GLY A 79 3.95 -1.35 26.67
C GLY A 79 4.63 0.03 26.65
N LYS A 80 5.23 0.41 27.78
CA LYS A 80 5.85 1.74 27.96
C LYS A 80 7.02 1.96 27.00
N ASP A 81 7.87 0.96 26.82
CA ASP A 81 9.05 1.06 25.95
C ASP A 81 8.65 1.17 24.47
N GLN A 82 7.66 0.39 24.04
CA GLN A 82 7.15 0.46 22.67
C GLN A 82 6.45 1.80 22.40
N LYS A 83 5.72 2.35 23.37
CA LYS A 83 5.15 3.71 23.28
C LYS A 83 6.26 4.75 23.09
N SER A 84 7.32 4.69 23.91
CA SER A 84 8.45 5.61 23.80
C SER A 84 9.15 5.55 22.44
N ASN A 85 9.37 4.34 21.90
CA ASN A 85 9.94 4.16 20.57
C ASN A 85 9.05 4.75 19.45
N LEU A 86 7.73 4.53 19.55
CA LEU A 86 6.77 5.10 18.60
C LEU A 86 6.72 6.62 18.68
N ASP A 87 6.74 7.18 19.89
CA ASP A 87 6.75 8.64 20.10
C ASP A 87 8.04 9.26 19.54
N ALA A 88 9.20 8.61 19.68
CA ALA A 88 10.47 9.07 19.10
C ALA A 88 10.41 9.17 17.56
N ILE A 89 9.79 8.18 16.89
CA ILE A 89 9.56 8.24 15.43
C ILE A 89 8.61 9.39 15.09
N GLY A 90 7.58 9.61 15.91
CA GLY A 90 6.61 10.70 15.73
C GLY A 90 7.26 12.06 15.82
N ASP A 91 8.13 12.26 16.81
CA ASP A 91 8.89 13.48 17.00
C ASP A 91 9.86 13.74 15.85
N TYR A 92 10.52 12.70 15.33
CA TYR A 92 11.36 12.82 14.14
C TYR A 92 10.55 13.28 12.92
N LEU A 93 9.38 12.69 12.67
CA LEU A 93 8.52 13.08 11.56
C LEU A 93 7.92 14.48 11.75
N ASN A 94 7.61 14.89 12.99
CA ASN A 94 7.11 16.23 13.31
C ASN A 94 8.19 17.32 13.08
N LYS A 95 9.46 17.02 13.34
CA LYS A 95 10.58 17.95 13.08
C LYS A 95 10.76 18.28 11.59
N LYS A 96 10.27 17.43 10.69
CA LYS A 96 10.35 17.65 9.24
C LYS A 96 9.01 18.20 8.72
N ARG A 97 9.03 19.39 8.09
CA ARG A 97 7.83 20.05 7.53
C ARG A 97 6.94 19.14 6.69
N TYR A 98 7.54 18.21 5.95
CA TYR A 98 6.84 17.24 5.08
C TYR A 98 7.08 15.78 5.47
N GLY A 99 7.52 15.49 6.71
CA GLY A 99 7.89 14.14 7.13
C GLY A 99 6.77 13.12 6.93
N TYR A 100 5.59 13.42 7.46
CA TYR A 100 4.40 12.56 7.30
C TYR A 100 3.92 12.48 5.85
N THR A 101 3.95 13.58 5.11
CA THR A 101 3.50 13.63 3.71
C THR A 101 4.38 12.77 2.82
N ILE A 102 5.71 12.93 2.91
CA ILE A 102 6.66 12.18 2.10
C ILE A 102 6.62 10.71 2.48
N ALA A 103 6.60 10.37 3.77
CA ALA A 103 6.50 8.98 4.21
C ALA A 103 5.23 8.31 3.68
N SER A 104 4.08 8.97 3.83
CA SER A 104 2.79 8.43 3.38
C SER A 104 2.70 8.31 1.86
N PHE A 105 3.25 9.29 1.13
CA PHE A 105 3.34 9.26 -0.33
C PHE A 105 4.19 8.10 -0.81
N LEU A 106 5.40 7.94 -0.28
CA LEU A 106 6.30 6.87 -0.68
C LEU A 106 5.67 5.50 -0.40
N PHE A 107 5.08 5.30 0.78
CA PHE A 107 4.40 4.04 1.10
C PHE A 107 3.15 3.77 0.25
N ALA A 108 2.47 4.81 -0.23
CA ALA A 108 1.29 4.68 -1.09
C ALA A 108 1.64 4.44 -2.55
N ALA A 109 2.71 5.07 -3.03
CA ALA A 109 3.18 4.98 -4.41
C ALA A 109 3.95 3.68 -4.70
N THR A 110 4.45 3.02 -3.65
CA THR A 110 5.24 1.78 -3.74
C THR A 110 4.45 0.59 -3.20
N PRO A 111 4.88 -0.67 -3.47
CA PRO A 111 4.26 -1.87 -2.90
C PRO A 111 4.55 -2.06 -1.40
N LEU A 112 4.92 -0.99 -0.68
CA LEU A 112 5.18 -1.06 0.76
C LEU A 112 3.89 -1.27 1.56
N PRO A 113 3.98 -1.89 2.76
CA PRO A 113 2.81 -2.20 3.58
C PRO A 113 2.23 -0.94 4.22
N SER A 114 1.45 -0.18 3.47
CA SER A 114 0.78 1.03 3.97
C SER A 114 -0.16 0.76 5.14
N ASN A 115 -0.69 -0.47 5.30
CA ASN A 115 -1.47 -0.85 6.48
C ASN A 115 -0.68 -0.65 7.77
N MET A 116 0.55 -1.17 7.81
CA MET A 116 1.42 -1.09 8.98
C MET A 116 1.80 0.36 9.30
N LEU A 117 1.99 1.19 8.26
CA LEU A 117 2.25 2.61 8.44
C LEU A 117 1.09 3.31 9.18
N PHE A 118 -0.15 3.07 8.76
CA PHE A 118 -1.32 3.70 9.40
C PHE A 118 -1.64 3.12 10.78
N VAL A 119 -1.35 1.84 11.02
CA VAL A 119 -1.37 1.25 12.36
C VAL A 119 -0.36 1.96 13.27
N ALA A 120 0.88 2.13 12.80
CA ALA A 120 1.90 2.87 13.54
C ALA A 120 1.46 4.31 13.81
N TYR A 121 0.93 5.03 12.81
CA TYR A 121 0.39 6.38 12.99
C TYR A 121 -0.76 6.46 14.00
N GLY A 122 -1.61 5.43 14.07
CA GLY A 122 -2.65 5.32 15.09
C GLY A 122 -2.07 5.19 16.49
N LEU A 123 -1.13 4.25 16.67
CA LEU A 123 -0.45 4.03 17.96
C LEU A 123 0.38 5.25 18.39
N MET A 124 0.99 5.96 17.44
CA MET A 124 1.72 7.21 17.67
C MET A 124 0.80 8.41 17.94
N ARG A 125 -0.52 8.29 17.72
CA ARG A 125 -1.48 9.42 17.75
C ARG A 125 -1.06 10.57 16.83
N ALA A 126 -0.54 10.25 15.64
CA ALA A 126 -0.12 11.26 14.67
C ALA A 126 -1.32 12.14 14.27
N LYS A 127 -1.18 13.47 14.32
CA LYS A 127 -2.28 14.42 14.00
C LYS A 127 -2.15 15.12 12.65
N SER A 128 -1.04 14.91 11.92
CA SER A 128 -0.76 15.65 10.69
C SER A 128 -1.75 15.31 9.57
N ILE A 129 -2.43 16.31 8.99
CA ILE A 129 -3.24 16.11 7.78
C ILE A 129 -2.39 15.66 6.58
N GLY A 130 -1.10 15.99 6.60
CA GLY A 130 -0.14 15.65 5.54
C GLY A 130 -0.03 14.15 5.30
N LEU A 131 -0.33 13.31 6.30
CA LEU A 131 -0.35 11.86 6.13
C LEU A 131 -1.43 11.41 5.12
N TYR A 132 -2.60 12.03 5.14
CA TYR A 132 -3.69 11.69 4.22
C TYR A 132 -3.44 12.26 2.84
N ILE A 133 -2.94 13.49 2.75
CA ILE A 133 -2.62 14.14 1.47
C ILE A 133 -1.54 13.34 0.74
N GLY A 134 -0.45 13.01 1.43
CA GLY A 134 0.63 12.21 0.86
C GLY A 134 0.13 10.83 0.41
N PHE A 135 -0.62 10.15 1.27
CA PHE A 135 -1.19 8.83 0.95
C PHE A 135 -2.14 8.88 -0.26
N TRP A 136 -3.06 9.86 -0.29
CA TRP A 136 -4.03 10.01 -1.36
C TRP A 136 -3.34 10.28 -2.70
N CYS A 137 -2.37 11.19 -2.75
CA CYS A 137 -1.60 11.47 -3.98
C CYS A 137 -0.84 10.23 -4.46
N GLY A 138 -0.16 9.53 -3.56
CA GLY A 138 0.58 8.32 -3.92
C GLY A 138 -0.36 7.21 -4.42
N ARG A 139 -1.54 7.06 -3.81
CA ARG A 139 -2.54 6.08 -4.24
C ARG A 139 -3.23 6.44 -5.55
N ALA A 140 -3.55 7.71 -5.79
CA ALA A 140 -4.14 8.14 -7.05
C ALA A 140 -3.20 7.80 -8.22
N ILE A 141 -1.91 8.13 -8.09
CA ILE A 141 -0.89 7.82 -9.10
C ILE A 141 -0.70 6.31 -9.26
N SER A 142 -0.53 5.59 -8.15
CA SER A 142 -0.31 4.13 -8.17
C SER A 142 -1.49 3.38 -8.78
N TYR A 143 -2.73 3.71 -8.39
CA TYR A 143 -3.91 3.08 -8.95
C TYR A 143 -4.10 3.41 -10.42
N TYR A 144 -3.90 4.67 -10.82
CA TYR A 144 -4.00 5.04 -12.22
C TYR A 144 -3.04 4.22 -13.10
N ILE A 145 -1.77 4.11 -12.69
CA ILE A 145 -0.77 3.29 -13.38
C ILE A 145 -1.23 1.82 -13.42
N MET A 146 -1.66 1.25 -12.30
CA MET A 146 -2.07 -0.17 -12.23
C MET A 146 -3.29 -0.47 -13.08
N ILE A 147 -4.27 0.44 -13.14
CA ILE A 147 -5.47 0.30 -13.98
C ILE A 147 -5.09 0.38 -15.46
N LEU A 148 -4.23 1.33 -15.86
CA LEU A 148 -3.77 1.45 -17.24
C LEU A 148 -3.03 0.19 -17.72
N PHE A 149 -2.19 -0.38 -16.86
CA PHE A 149 -1.46 -1.61 -17.15
C PHE A 149 -2.21 -2.86 -16.72
N SER A 150 -3.51 -2.79 -16.42
CA SER A 150 -4.31 -3.90 -15.89
C SER A 150 -4.24 -5.15 -16.77
N ASN A 151 -4.32 -5.02 -18.09
CA ASN A 151 -4.20 -6.14 -19.03
C ASN A 151 -2.84 -6.87 -18.97
N ILE A 152 -1.78 -6.17 -18.58
CA ILE A 152 -0.41 -6.70 -18.46
C ILE A 152 -0.09 -7.10 -17.01
N ALA A 153 -0.72 -6.46 -16.02
CA ALA A 153 -0.48 -6.68 -14.60
C ALA A 153 -1.38 -7.75 -13.98
N LEU A 154 -2.65 -7.84 -14.41
CA LEU A 154 -3.61 -8.81 -13.89
C LEU A 154 -3.45 -10.19 -14.51
N THR A 155 -3.10 -10.31 -15.78
CA THR A 155 -2.93 -11.61 -16.45
C THR A 155 -1.86 -12.50 -15.80
N PRO A 156 -0.61 -12.04 -15.54
CA PRO A 156 0.37 -12.85 -14.82
C PRO A 156 0.01 -13.02 -13.33
N PHE A 157 -0.68 -12.05 -12.72
CA PHE A 157 -1.09 -12.14 -11.33
C PHE A 157 -2.17 -13.21 -11.13
N LEU A 158 -3.23 -13.21 -11.94
CA LEU A 158 -4.29 -14.21 -11.88
C LEU A 158 -3.78 -15.60 -12.29
N GLN A 159 -2.89 -15.69 -13.29
CA GLN A 159 -2.21 -16.94 -13.64
C GLN A 159 -1.33 -17.49 -12.50
N MET A 160 -0.74 -16.63 -11.65
CA MET A 160 -0.03 -17.08 -10.44
C MET A 160 -0.97 -17.71 -9.39
N PHE A 161 -2.27 -17.39 -9.40
CA PHE A 161 -3.26 -17.96 -8.48
C PHE A 161 -4.07 -19.12 -9.10
N GLU A 162 -4.22 -19.18 -10.43
CA GLU A 162 -4.95 -20.25 -11.13
C GLU A 162 -4.07 -21.44 -11.53
N GLU A 163 -2.78 -21.23 -11.87
CA GLU A 163 -1.91 -22.32 -12.33
C GLU A 163 -0.85 -22.74 -11.29
N ARG A 164 -1.20 -23.82 -10.57
CA ARG A 164 -0.36 -24.98 -10.27
C ARG A 164 1.07 -24.66 -9.77
N TYR A 165 1.30 -24.68 -8.45
CA TYR A 165 2.58 -24.75 -7.67
C TYR A 165 3.81 -23.93 -8.15
N ILE A 166 4.14 -23.95 -9.43
CA ILE A 166 5.14 -23.18 -10.18
C ILE A 166 4.91 -21.68 -10.05
N GLY A 167 3.67 -21.19 -10.16
CA GLY A 167 3.35 -19.75 -10.01
C GLY A 167 3.73 -19.21 -8.62
N ILE A 168 3.42 -19.98 -7.57
CA ILE A 168 3.80 -19.69 -6.18
C ILE A 168 5.32 -19.73 -6.03
N LEU A 169 5.99 -20.76 -6.56
CA LEU A 169 7.45 -20.90 -6.51
C LEU A 169 8.18 -19.75 -7.22
N LEU A 170 7.62 -19.25 -8.32
CA LEU A 170 8.18 -18.17 -9.12
C LEU A 170 7.93 -16.81 -8.45
N ALA A 171 6.74 -16.60 -7.88
CA ALA A 171 6.43 -15.42 -7.06
C ALA A 171 7.32 -15.35 -5.81
N ASP A 172 7.52 -16.47 -5.12
CA ASP A 172 8.42 -16.56 -3.97
C ASP A 172 9.88 -16.35 -4.39
N ALA A 173 10.33 -16.95 -5.50
CA ALA A 173 11.68 -16.74 -6.02
C ALA A 173 11.93 -15.27 -6.42
N VAL A 174 10.95 -14.61 -7.05
CA VAL A 174 11.02 -13.19 -7.39
C VAL A 174 10.99 -12.34 -6.11
N GLY A 175 10.12 -12.65 -5.15
CA GLY A 175 10.04 -11.96 -3.86
C GLY A 175 11.36 -12.04 -3.10
N VAL A 176 11.94 -13.24 -3.00
CA VAL A 176 13.28 -13.46 -2.43
C VAL A 176 14.34 -12.70 -3.22
N GLY A 177 14.28 -12.71 -4.56
CA GLY A 177 15.19 -11.95 -5.41
C GLY A 177 15.12 -10.44 -5.17
N VAL A 178 13.92 -9.88 -5.03
CA VAL A 178 13.70 -8.45 -4.72
C VAL A 178 14.22 -8.13 -3.32
N VAL A 179 13.96 -8.98 -2.32
CA VAL A 179 14.49 -8.80 -0.96
C VAL A 179 16.02 -8.86 -0.96
N ILE A 180 16.62 -9.80 -1.70
CA ILE A 180 18.08 -9.91 -1.84
C ILE A 180 18.64 -8.67 -2.54
N LEU A 181 18.04 -8.22 -3.64
CA LEU A 181 18.46 -7.00 -4.34
C LEU A 181 18.37 -5.78 -3.42
N PHE A 182 17.25 -5.63 -2.70
CA PHE A 182 17.03 -4.53 -1.76
C PHE A 182 18.04 -4.57 -0.61
N ALA A 183 18.31 -5.74 -0.05
CA ALA A 183 19.34 -5.93 0.99
C ALA A 183 20.76 -5.71 0.45
N SER A 184 20.97 -5.94 -0.85
CA SER A 184 22.25 -5.74 -1.51
C SER A 184 22.50 -4.29 -1.89
N ILE A 185 21.54 -3.37 -1.74
CA ILE A 185 21.78 -1.94 -2.03
C ILE A 185 22.48 -1.27 -0.84
N ASN A 186 23.56 -0.52 -1.11
CA ASN A 186 24.17 0.36 -0.12
C ASN A 186 23.30 1.61 0.06
N TRP A 187 22.32 1.52 0.96
CA TRP A 187 21.38 2.59 1.25
C TRP A 187 22.07 3.90 1.67
N GLN A 188 23.20 3.81 2.37
CA GLN A 188 23.94 4.99 2.83
C GLN A 188 24.57 5.76 1.66
N ILE A 189 25.16 5.08 0.68
CA ILE A 189 25.72 5.71 -0.52
C ILE A 189 24.62 6.18 -1.47
N LEU A 190 23.53 5.41 -1.59
CA LEU A 190 22.39 5.79 -2.39
C LEU A 190 21.74 7.09 -1.89
N ILE A 191 21.56 7.22 -0.57
CA ILE A 191 20.90 8.37 0.05
C ILE A 191 21.84 9.59 0.10
N THR A 192 23.10 9.41 0.49
CA THR A 192 24.03 10.54 0.69
C THR A 192 24.66 11.02 -0.62
N GLN A 193 24.99 10.11 -1.53
CA GLN A 193 25.76 10.43 -2.74
C GLN A 193 24.94 10.29 -4.03
N ARG A 194 23.68 9.84 -3.96
CA ARG A 194 22.81 9.54 -5.12
C ARG A 194 23.46 8.58 -6.13
N LYS A 195 24.35 7.70 -5.66
CA LYS A 195 25.02 6.69 -6.48
C LYS A 195 24.56 5.30 -6.06
N LEU A 196 24.15 4.49 -7.04
CA LEU A 196 23.83 3.08 -6.81
C LEU A 196 25.13 2.30 -6.62
N LYS A 197 25.31 1.71 -5.43
CA LYS A 197 26.40 0.79 -5.13
C LYS A 197 25.84 -0.45 -4.44
N PHE A 198 26.19 -1.62 -4.93
CA PHE A 198 25.76 -2.88 -4.35
C PHE A 198 26.78 -3.39 -3.32
N VAL A 199 26.29 -3.88 -2.17
CA VAL A 199 27.04 -4.58 -1.14
C VAL A 199 26.65 -6.06 -1.24
N ARG A 200 27.64 -6.95 -1.38
CA ARG A 200 27.36 -8.39 -1.45
C ARG A 200 26.87 -8.89 -0.08
N PRO A 201 25.71 -9.57 0.01
CA PRO A 201 25.24 -10.15 1.25
C PRO A 201 26.20 -11.26 1.73
N LYS A 202 26.39 -11.38 3.05
CA LYS A 202 27.32 -12.36 3.68
C LYS A 202 27.03 -13.84 3.36
N LEU A 203 25.86 -14.16 2.80
CA LEU A 203 25.43 -15.50 2.38
C LEU A 203 26.24 -16.07 1.20
N TRP A 204 27.03 -15.26 0.49
CA TRP A 204 27.93 -15.68 -0.60
C TRP A 204 29.40 -15.83 -0.16
N ARG A 205 29.64 -16.05 1.12
CA ARG A 205 30.96 -16.41 1.67
C ARG A 205 30.97 -17.86 2.14
N PHE A 206 30.78 -18.78 1.20
CA PHE A 206 31.17 -20.18 1.30
C PHE A 206 31.64 -20.63 -0.08
#